data_AF-A0A7C8F1H6-F1
#
_entry.id   AF-A0A7C8F1H6-F1
#
_cell.length_a   1.000
_cell.length_b   1.000
_cell.length_c   1.000
_cell.angle_alpha   90.00
_cell.angle_beta   90.00
_cell.angle_gamma   90.00
#
_symmetry.space_group_name_H-M   'P 1'
#
loop_
_entity.id
_entity.type
_entity.pdbx_description
1 polymer ?
#
loop_
_entity_poly.entity_id
_entity_poly.type
_entity_poly.pdbx_seq_one_letter_code
_entity_poly.pdbx_strand_id
1 'polypeptide(L)'
;MEWQSLDWQTRTTVMFIACGAVIIGISMFHLRGLVQATPLIAERSQRYVLRFLKMKRLLMFFFLVGYVVVAMSVLFGRTNLGMFSVSLIFLLGAVFVFLGISLHARIISEIQQTIQGLLPICLECKRIRIPGADSSDQAAWKEIESYISQRTDARFSHGFCPQCLDKVRQRRK
;
A
#
# COMPACT_ATOMS: atom_id res chain seq x y z
N MET A 1 -42.73 2.81 12.07
CA MET A 1 -42.70 1.88 10.93
C MET A 1 -42.60 0.48 11.53
N GLU A 2 -43.71 -0.23 11.65
CA GLU A 2 -43.74 -1.55 12.30
C GLU A 2 -43.00 -2.56 11.42
N TRP A 3 -41.89 -3.10 11.93
CA TRP A 3 -41.07 -4.10 11.23
C TRP A 3 -41.83 -5.41 10.90
N GLN A 4 -43.00 -5.61 11.51
CA GLN A 4 -43.83 -6.80 11.33
C GLN A 4 -44.75 -6.75 10.09
N SER A 5 -45.01 -5.58 9.52
CA SER A 5 -45.88 -5.44 8.32
C SER A 5 -45.11 -5.44 6.99
N LEU A 6 -43.79 -5.64 7.02
CA LEU A 6 -42.94 -5.65 5.82
C LEU A 6 -42.83 -7.06 5.23
N ASP A 7 -42.99 -7.14 3.91
CA ASP A 7 -42.80 -8.37 3.14
C ASP A 7 -41.46 -9.05 3.46
N TRP A 8 -41.44 -10.39 3.42
CA TRP A 8 -40.23 -11.18 3.65
C TRP A 8 -39.07 -10.75 2.73
N GLN A 9 -39.36 -10.42 1.47
CA GLN A 9 -38.37 -9.96 0.50
C GLN A 9 -37.71 -8.63 0.89
N THR A 10 -38.49 -7.68 1.41
CA THR A 10 -37.96 -6.38 1.85
C THR A 10 -37.09 -6.54 3.09
N ARG A 11 -37.49 -7.39 4.03
CA ARG A 11 -36.71 -7.67 5.25
C ARG A 11 -35.36 -8.31 4.94
N THR A 12 -35.31 -9.32 4.06
CA THR A 12 -34.05 -9.96 3.67
C THR A 12 -33.13 -9.00 2.94
N THR A 13 -33.67 -8.16 2.07
CA THR A 13 -32.90 -7.14 1.34
C THR A 13 -32.26 -6.12 2.29
N VAL A 14 -33.03 -5.61 3.26
CA VAL A 14 -32.51 -4.69 4.29
C VAL A 14 -31.43 -5.35 5.15
N MET A 15 -31.59 -6.63 5.50
CA MET A 15 -30.57 -7.39 6.22
C MET A 15 -29.25 -7.51 5.44
N PHE A 16 -29.30 -7.84 4.15
CA PHE A 16 -28.09 -7.90 3.31
C PHE A 16 -27.40 -6.54 3.19
N ILE A 17 -28.17 -5.46 3.02
CA ILE A 17 -27.65 -4.09 2.98
C ILE A 17 -26.96 -3.72 4.30
N ALA A 18 -27.58 -4.06 5.44
CA ALA A 18 -27.01 -3.81 6.76
C ALA A 18 -25.71 -4.57 6.98
N CYS A 19 -25.65 -5.86 6.62
CA CYS A 19 -24.42 -6.65 6.67
C CYS A 19 -23.30 -6.03 5.81
N GLY A 20 -23.61 -5.61 4.58
CA GLY A 20 -22.66 -4.94 3.70
C GLY A 20 -22.10 -3.64 4.30
N ALA A 21 -22.97 -2.82 4.90
CA ALA A 21 -22.57 -1.58 5.57
C ALA A 21 -21.64 -1.85 6.78
N VAL A 22 -21.92 -2.90 7.57
CA VAL A 22 -21.07 -3.31 8.70
C VAL A 22 -19.69 -3.75 8.23
N ILE A 23 -19.60 -4.59 7.20
CA ILE A 23 -18.33 -5.06 6.63
C ILE A 23 -17.47 -3.88 6.14
N ILE A 24 -18.07 -2.91 5.45
CA ILE A 24 -17.38 -1.71 4.98
C ILE A 24 -16.94 -0.84 6.17
N GLY A 25 -17.78 -0.72 7.20
CA GLY A 25 -17.44 0.00 8.43
C GLY A 25 -16.21 -0.60 9.13
N ILE A 26 -16.16 -1.91 9.29
CA ILE A 26 -15.01 -2.65 9.85
C ILE A 26 -13.76 -2.41 8.97
N SER A 27 -13.92 -2.51 7.65
CA SER A 27 -12.83 -2.29 6.69
C SER A 27 -12.27 -0.86 6.78
N MET A 28 -13.13 0.15 6.96
CA MET A 28 -12.71 1.54 7.19
C MET A 28 -11.91 1.69 8.49
N PHE A 29 -12.29 0.98 9.56
CA PHE A 29 -11.57 1.02 10.84
C PHE A 29 -10.16 0.41 10.71
N HIS A 30 -10.04 -0.76 10.08
CA HIS A 30 -8.73 -1.37 9.80
C HIS A 30 -7.83 -0.45 8.96
N LEU A 31 -8.39 0.23 7.96
CA LEU A 31 -7.61 1.15 7.13
C LEU A 31 -7.09 2.36 7.91
N ARG A 32 -7.77 2.81 8.98
CA ARG A 32 -7.26 3.86 9.86
C ARG A 32 -6.00 3.42 10.60
N GLY A 33 -5.98 2.18 11.09
CA GLY A 33 -4.79 1.61 11.74
C GLY A 33 -3.58 1.56 10.80
N LEU A 34 -3.81 1.20 9.53
CA LEU A 34 -2.75 1.20 8.51
C LEU A 34 -2.21 2.61 8.21
N VAL A 35 -3.09 3.62 8.12
CA VAL A 35 -2.69 5.02 7.93
C VAL A 35 -1.88 5.54 9.12
N GLN A 36 -2.22 5.12 10.34
CA GLN A 36 -1.48 5.49 11.55
C GLN A 36 -0.12 4.79 11.67
N ALA A 37 0.01 3.57 11.13
CA ALA A 37 1.29 2.83 11.08
C ALA A 37 2.22 3.26 9.93
N THR A 38 1.74 4.13 9.04
CA THR A 38 2.53 4.61 7.88
C THR A 38 3.77 5.48 8.21
N PRO A 39 3.92 6.20 9.34
CA PRO A 39 5.12 6.99 9.59
C PRO A 39 6.39 6.17 9.84
N LEU A 40 6.30 4.83 9.93
CA LEU A 40 7.47 3.94 9.96
C LEU A 40 8.08 3.68 8.55
N ILE A 41 7.45 4.15 7.47
CA ILE A 41 7.88 3.88 6.09
C ILE A 41 8.71 5.05 5.56
N ALA A 42 9.73 4.75 4.76
CA ALA A 42 10.63 5.73 4.14
C ALA A 42 9.88 6.89 3.43
N GLU A 43 10.33 8.13 3.72
CA GLU A 43 9.66 9.40 3.43
C GLU A 43 9.32 9.63 1.94
N ARG A 44 10.04 8.97 1.01
CA ARG A 44 9.88 9.16 -0.44
C ARG A 44 8.66 8.44 -1.02
N SER A 45 8.35 7.21 -0.56
CA SER A 45 7.17 6.46 -1.01
C SER A 45 5.91 6.77 -0.19
N GLN A 46 6.10 7.33 1.00
CA GLN A 46 5.04 7.67 1.95
C GLN A 46 3.93 8.55 1.34
N ARG A 47 4.26 9.54 0.49
CA ARG A 47 3.25 10.40 -0.15
C ARG A 47 2.35 9.64 -1.13
N TYR A 48 2.89 8.70 -1.89
CA TYR A 48 2.13 7.88 -2.82
C TYR A 48 1.26 6.88 -2.07
N VAL A 49 1.82 6.19 -1.08
CA VAL A 49 1.09 5.25 -0.22
C VAL A 49 -0.03 5.96 0.53
N LEU A 50 0.20 7.14 1.11
CA LEU A 50 -0.84 7.93 1.78
C LEU A 50 -1.94 8.41 0.83
N ARG A 51 -1.58 8.91 -0.37
CA ARG A 51 -2.60 9.28 -1.38
C ARG A 51 -3.44 8.06 -1.76
N PHE A 52 -2.78 6.92 -1.94
CA PHE A 52 -3.45 5.68 -2.30
C PHE A 52 -4.40 5.20 -1.20
N LEU A 53 -3.94 5.17 0.06
CA LEU A 53 -4.78 4.83 1.21
C LEU A 53 -5.92 5.84 1.40
N LYS A 54 -5.68 7.14 1.18
CA LYS A 54 -6.74 8.17 1.20
C LYS A 54 -7.78 7.93 0.09
N MET A 55 -7.35 7.59 -1.13
CA MET A 55 -8.27 7.26 -2.22
C MET A 55 -9.09 6.00 -1.91
N LYS A 56 -8.48 4.93 -1.39
CA LYS A 56 -9.22 3.73 -0.94
C LYS A 56 -10.23 4.08 0.15
N ARG A 57 -9.86 4.94 1.09
CA ARG A 57 -10.78 5.42 2.14
C ARG A 57 -11.96 6.18 1.55
N LEU A 58 -11.72 7.07 0.58
CA LEU A 58 -12.76 7.83 -0.11
C LEU A 58 -13.72 6.89 -0.84
N LEU A 59 -13.21 5.85 -1.51
CA LEU A 59 -14.05 4.85 -2.16
C LEU A 59 -14.94 4.12 -1.15
N MET A 60 -14.37 3.61 -0.06
CA MET A 60 -15.15 2.88 0.95
C MET A 60 -16.25 3.77 1.54
N PHE A 61 -15.95 5.05 1.76
CA PHE A 61 -16.96 6.02 2.18
C PHE A 61 -18.05 6.22 1.13
N PHE A 62 -17.69 6.33 -0.16
CA PHE A 62 -18.65 6.44 -1.26
C PHE A 62 -19.59 5.21 -1.31
N PHE A 63 -19.07 3.99 -1.19
CA PHE A 63 -19.91 2.80 -1.11
C PHE A 63 -20.80 2.80 0.12
N LEU A 64 -20.29 3.17 1.30
CA LEU A 64 -21.09 3.25 2.53
C LEU A 64 -22.28 4.20 2.36
N VAL A 65 -22.06 5.39 1.79
CA VAL A 65 -23.13 6.34 1.45
C VAL A 65 -24.12 5.69 0.48
N GLY A 66 -23.63 4.99 -0.54
CA GLY A 66 -24.46 4.23 -1.48
C GLY A 66 -25.37 3.20 -0.80
N TYR A 67 -24.84 2.40 0.13
CA TYR A 67 -25.62 1.44 0.91
C TYR A 67 -26.71 2.12 1.75
N VAL A 68 -26.40 3.26 2.38
CA VAL A 68 -27.38 4.04 3.15
C VAL A 68 -28.47 4.60 2.24
N VAL A 69 -28.12 5.16 1.08
CA VAL A 69 -29.08 5.69 0.11
C VAL A 69 -30.02 4.59 -0.39
N VAL A 70 -29.48 3.41 -0.74
CA VAL A 70 -30.30 2.26 -1.18
C VAL A 70 -31.20 1.77 -0.05
N ALA A 71 -30.68 1.63 1.18
CA ALA A 71 -31.47 1.27 2.35
C ALA A 71 -32.65 2.23 2.55
N MET A 72 -32.38 3.54 2.52
CA MET A 72 -33.40 4.57 2.67
C MET A 72 -34.41 4.51 1.51
N SER A 73 -33.96 4.37 0.27
CA SER A 73 -34.84 4.26 -0.90
C SER A 73 -35.84 3.10 -0.77
N VAL A 74 -35.39 1.96 -0.26
CA VAL A 74 -36.22 0.78 0.02
C VAL A 74 -37.21 1.06 1.15
N LEU A 75 -36.78 1.72 2.24
CA LEU A 75 -37.64 2.08 3.37
C LEU A 75 -38.73 3.10 3.00
N PHE A 76 -38.45 4.05 2.11
CA PHE A 76 -39.42 5.03 1.63
C PHE A 76 -40.28 4.54 0.45
N GLY A 77 -40.13 3.27 0.03
CA GLY A 77 -40.91 2.69 -1.06
C GLY A 77 -40.62 3.28 -2.45
N ARG A 78 -39.53 4.03 -2.63
CA ARG A 78 -39.12 4.59 -3.94
C ARG A 78 -38.18 3.61 -4.65
N THR A 79 -38.72 2.70 -5.45
CA THR A 79 -37.93 1.67 -6.16
C THR A 79 -37.09 2.22 -7.32
N ASN A 80 -37.61 3.18 -8.07
CA ASN A 80 -36.92 3.76 -9.23
C ASN A 80 -35.59 4.46 -8.85
N LEU A 81 -35.58 5.20 -7.74
CA LEU A 81 -34.39 5.92 -7.28
C LEU A 81 -33.26 4.97 -6.85
N GLY A 82 -33.63 3.81 -6.28
CA GLY A 82 -32.68 2.77 -5.91
C GLY A 82 -31.96 2.18 -7.13
N MET A 83 -32.68 1.93 -8.22
CA MET A 83 -32.12 1.30 -9.42
C MET A 83 -31.04 2.17 -10.09
N PHE A 84 -31.29 3.47 -10.24
CA PHE A 84 -30.29 4.41 -10.76
C PHE A 84 -29.07 4.52 -9.82
N SER A 85 -29.31 4.56 -8.52
CA SER A 85 -28.25 4.64 -7.52
C SER A 85 -27.33 3.43 -7.57
N VAL A 86 -27.90 2.22 -7.66
CA VAL A 86 -27.13 0.97 -7.77
C VAL A 86 -26.26 0.97 -9.02
N SER A 87 -26.81 1.34 -10.17
CA SER A 87 -26.06 1.36 -11.43
C SER A 87 -24.89 2.35 -11.38
N LEU A 88 -25.10 3.54 -10.81
CA LEU A 88 -24.04 4.55 -10.62
C LEU A 88 -22.94 4.07 -9.65
N ILE A 89 -23.33 3.41 -8.54
CA ILE A 89 -22.39 2.86 -7.56
C ILE A 89 -21.52 1.78 -8.20
N PHE A 90 -22.09 0.88 -9.00
CA PHE A 90 -21.33 -0.16 -9.70
C PHE A 90 -20.39 0.41 -10.76
N LEU A 91 -20.82 1.42 -11.53
CA LEU A 91 -19.98 2.06 -12.53
C LEU A 91 -18.78 2.78 -11.90
N LEU A 92 -19.02 3.62 -10.89
CA LEU A 92 -17.95 4.31 -10.17
C LEU A 92 -17.04 3.33 -9.42
N GLY A 93 -17.63 2.25 -8.88
CA GLY A 93 -16.91 1.14 -8.28
C GLY A 93 -15.94 0.46 -9.25
N ALA A 94 -16.40 0.11 -10.44
CA ALA A 94 -15.59 -0.54 -11.47
C ALA A 94 -14.44 0.36 -11.95
N VAL A 95 -14.72 1.65 -12.20
CA VAL A 95 -13.69 2.64 -12.57
C VAL A 95 -12.65 2.76 -11.45
N PHE A 96 -13.07 2.82 -10.19
CA PHE A 96 -12.13 2.90 -9.08
C PHE A 96 -11.29 1.63 -8.93
N VAL A 97 -11.89 0.45 -9.03
CA VAL A 97 -11.16 -0.82 -8.93
C VAL A 97 -10.12 -0.90 -10.05
N PHE A 98 -10.49 -0.53 -11.27
CA PHE A 98 -9.58 -0.46 -12.40
C PHE A 98 -8.41 0.50 -12.14
N LEU A 99 -8.70 1.76 -11.76
CA LEU A 99 -7.68 2.75 -11.39
C LEU A 99 -6.80 2.28 -10.24
N GLY A 100 -7.39 1.62 -9.23
CA GLY A 100 -6.70 1.09 -8.07
C GLY A 100 -5.72 -0.03 -8.43
N ILE A 101 -6.13 -0.97 -9.31
CA ILE A 101 -5.27 -2.04 -9.82
C ILE A 101 -4.14 -1.45 -10.65
N SER A 102 -4.45 -0.52 -11.57
CA SER A 102 -3.43 0.14 -12.40
C SER A 102 -2.41 0.92 -11.56
N LEU A 103 -2.83 1.54 -10.45
CA LEU A 103 -1.92 2.25 -9.56
C LEU A 103 -1.07 1.29 -8.71
N HIS A 104 -1.67 0.21 -8.18
CA HIS A 104 -0.95 -0.83 -7.44
C HIS A 104 0.16 -1.47 -8.26
N ALA A 105 -0.08 -1.72 -9.55
CA ALA A 105 0.91 -2.29 -10.46
C ALA A 105 2.18 -1.42 -10.56
N ARG A 106 2.03 -0.09 -10.60
CA ARG A 106 3.15 0.85 -10.63
C ARG A 106 3.97 0.82 -9.33
N ILE A 107 3.29 0.77 -8.19
CA ILE A 107 3.94 0.77 -6.87
C ILE A 107 4.79 -0.50 -6.68
N ILE A 108 4.26 -1.67 -7.04
CA ILE A 108 4.99 -2.94 -6.89
C ILE A 108 6.24 -2.96 -7.79
N SER A 109 6.16 -2.40 -9.01
CA SER A 109 7.31 -2.33 -9.92
C SER A 109 8.47 -1.47 -9.39
N GLU A 110 8.20 -0.42 -8.62
CA GLU A 110 9.24 0.40 -7.98
C GLU A 110 9.87 -0.32 -6.77
N ILE A 111 9.06 -1.04 -5.98
CA ILE A 111 9.52 -1.71 -4.76
C ILE A 111 10.43 -2.92 -5.08
N GLN A 112 10.31 -3.53 -6.25
CA GLN A 112 11.11 -4.71 -6.60
C GLN A 112 12.62 -4.41 -6.75
N GLN A 113 13.01 -3.13 -6.81
CA GLN A 113 14.42 -2.74 -6.81
C GLN A 113 15.06 -2.73 -5.42
N THR A 114 14.28 -2.87 -4.34
CA THR A 114 14.83 -2.86 -2.97
C THR A 114 15.59 -4.14 -2.65
N ILE A 115 16.67 -4.00 -1.87
CA ILE A 115 17.48 -5.14 -1.41
C ILE A 115 16.61 -6.05 -0.51
N GLN A 116 16.35 -7.27 -0.94
CA GLN A 116 15.65 -8.30 -0.15
C GLN A 116 16.62 -9.44 0.20
N GLY A 117 16.66 -9.85 1.47
CA GLY A 117 17.32 -11.07 1.93
C GLY A 117 18.75 -10.94 2.50
N LEU A 118 19.42 -12.08 2.63
CA LEU A 118 20.82 -12.21 3.06
C LEU A 118 21.76 -11.87 1.89
N LEU A 119 22.56 -10.82 2.04
CA LEU A 119 23.54 -10.43 1.04
C LEU A 119 24.80 -11.30 1.14
N PRO A 120 25.17 -12.07 0.11
CA PRO A 120 26.45 -12.77 0.08
C PRO A 120 27.59 -11.75 -0.05
N ILE A 121 28.26 -11.47 1.06
CA ILE A 121 29.40 -10.56 1.16
C ILE A 121 30.68 -11.41 1.20
N CYS A 122 31.65 -11.06 0.36
CA CYS A 122 32.98 -11.68 0.40
C CYS A 122 33.66 -11.36 1.72
N LEU A 123 34.16 -12.36 2.44
CA LEU A 123 34.79 -12.17 3.76
C LEU A 123 36.04 -11.28 3.68
N GLU A 124 36.79 -11.38 2.58
CA GLU A 124 38.08 -10.69 2.39
C GLU A 124 37.88 -9.26 1.88
N CYS A 125 37.29 -9.10 0.70
CA CYS A 125 37.17 -7.79 0.05
C CYS A 125 35.85 -7.06 0.35
N LYS A 126 34.93 -7.67 1.08
CA LYS A 126 33.60 -7.14 1.44
C LYS A 126 32.71 -6.76 0.26
N ARG A 127 33.02 -7.19 -0.97
CA ARG A 127 32.14 -7.01 -2.13
C ARG A 127 30.89 -7.88 -2.02
N ILE A 128 29.78 -7.44 -2.61
CA ILE A 128 28.51 -8.14 -2.65
C ILE A 128 28.41 -8.91 -3.98
N ARG A 129 28.02 -10.19 -3.93
CA ARG A 129 27.72 -10.98 -5.13
C ARG A 129 26.33 -10.63 -5.68
N ILE A 130 26.24 -10.41 -6.98
CA ILE A 130 24.96 -10.21 -7.67
C ILE A 130 24.16 -11.54 -7.63
N PRO A 131 22.86 -11.52 -7.25
CA PRO A 131 22.02 -12.71 -7.27
C PRO A 131 21.97 -13.35 -8.67
N GLY A 132 22.11 -14.67 -8.76
CA GLY A 132 22.03 -15.43 -10.02
C GLY A 132 23.31 -15.46 -10.86
N ALA A 133 24.36 -14.73 -10.49
CA ALA A 133 25.67 -14.80 -11.14
C ALA A 133 26.55 -15.91 -10.54
N ASP A 134 27.43 -16.50 -11.35
CA ASP A 134 28.38 -17.50 -10.87
C ASP A 134 29.37 -16.87 -9.88
N SER A 135 29.73 -17.63 -8.84
CA SER A 135 30.75 -17.28 -7.85
C SER A 135 32.17 -17.20 -8.43
N SER A 136 32.43 -17.94 -9.51
CA SER A 136 33.73 -18.00 -10.17
C SER A 136 34.05 -16.71 -10.94
N ASP A 137 33.03 -15.98 -11.37
CA ASP A 137 33.17 -14.76 -12.15
C ASP A 137 33.48 -13.55 -11.26
N GLN A 138 34.65 -12.96 -11.45
CA GLN A 138 35.05 -11.75 -10.73
C GLN A 138 34.10 -10.56 -11.03
N ALA A 139 33.50 -10.53 -12.22
CA ALA A 139 32.51 -9.53 -12.63
C ALA A 139 31.17 -9.63 -11.87
N ALA A 140 30.92 -10.76 -11.20
CA ALA A 140 29.74 -10.96 -10.36
C ALA A 140 29.79 -10.21 -9.02
N TRP A 141 30.95 -9.68 -8.64
CA TRP A 141 31.19 -9.02 -7.36
C TRP A 141 31.24 -7.50 -7.52
N LYS A 142 30.34 -6.79 -6.84
CA LYS A 142 30.30 -5.32 -6.82
C LYS A 142 30.65 -4.76 -5.44
N GLU A 143 31.21 -3.55 -5.41
CA GLU A 143 31.35 -2.79 -4.16
C GLU A 143 30.00 -2.56 -3.49
N ILE A 144 30.01 -2.49 -2.15
CA ILE A 144 28.80 -2.33 -1.34
C ILE A 144 28.08 -1.04 -1.71
N GLU A 145 28.81 0.08 -1.78
CA GLU A 145 28.22 1.39 -2.09
C GLU A 145 27.56 1.37 -3.46
N SER A 146 28.24 0.81 -4.46
CA SER A 146 27.74 0.68 -5.83
C SER A 146 26.51 -0.22 -5.90
N TYR A 147 26.54 -1.37 -5.22
CA TYR A 147 25.44 -2.31 -5.18
C TYR A 147 24.19 -1.72 -4.50
N ILE A 148 24.37 -1.01 -3.39
CA ILE A 148 23.28 -0.43 -2.59
C ILE A 148 22.71 0.83 -3.27
N SER A 149 23.55 1.73 -3.76
CA SER A 149 23.11 2.96 -4.45
C SER A 149 22.40 2.68 -5.78
N GLN A 150 22.71 1.58 -6.48
CA GLN A 150 21.97 1.16 -7.68
C GLN A 150 20.56 0.64 -7.38
N ARG A 151 20.27 0.29 -6.12
CA ARG A 151 19.04 -0.42 -5.69
C ARG A 151 18.24 0.35 -4.63
N THR A 152 18.76 1.47 -4.16
CA THR A 152 18.16 2.29 -3.11
C THR A 152 18.55 3.75 -3.33
N ASP A 153 17.81 4.66 -2.69
CA ASP A 153 18.15 6.09 -2.71
C ASP A 153 19.28 6.48 -1.73
N ALA A 154 20.03 5.50 -1.21
CA ALA A 154 21.12 5.76 -0.28
C ALA A 154 22.27 6.51 -0.97
N ARG A 155 22.70 7.62 -0.36
CA ARG A 155 23.90 8.38 -0.76
C ARG A 155 24.99 8.15 0.27
N PHE A 156 26.19 7.79 -0.21
CA PHE A 156 27.35 7.54 0.63
C PHE A 156 28.29 8.74 0.63
N SER A 157 28.83 9.08 1.79
CA SER A 157 29.91 10.05 1.96
C SER A 157 31.08 9.38 2.68
N HIS A 158 32.30 9.71 2.29
CA HIS A 158 33.49 9.17 2.94
C HIS A 158 34.03 10.19 3.96
N GLY A 159 34.20 9.76 5.21
CA GLY A 159 34.75 10.57 6.30
C GLY A 159 35.64 9.73 7.21
N PHE A 160 36.53 10.38 7.95
CA PHE A 160 37.34 9.72 8.97
C PHE A 160 36.63 9.77 10.31
N CYS A 161 36.47 8.63 10.97
CA CYS A 161 36.16 8.62 12.40
C CYS A 161 37.40 9.07 13.21
N PRO A 162 37.23 9.55 14.45
CA PRO A 162 38.34 10.03 15.28
C PRO A 162 39.50 9.01 15.38
N GLN A 163 39.17 7.73 15.54
CA GLN A 163 40.16 6.65 15.63
C GLN A 163 40.99 6.49 14.35
N CYS A 164 40.35 6.59 13.18
CA CYS A 164 41.04 6.48 11.89
C CYS A 164 41.91 7.71 11.62
N LEU A 165 41.45 8.90 12.02
CA LEU A 165 42.22 10.13 11.91
C LEU A 165 43.51 10.07 12.74
N ASP A 166 43.43 9.56 13.97
CA ASP A 166 44.61 9.40 14.84
C ASP A 166 45.62 8.41 14.26
N LYS A 167 45.17 7.29 13.68
CA LYS A 167 46.05 6.35 12.98
C LYS A 167 46.76 6.99 11.79
N VAL A 168 46.06 7.80 10.99
CA VAL A 168 46.67 8.51 9.86
C VAL A 168 47.69 9.54 10.34
N ARG A 169 47.42 10.24 11.45
CA ARG A 169 48.39 11.16 12.07
C ARG A 169 49.64 10.43 12.58
N GLN A 170 49.46 9.25 13.17
CA GLN A 170 50.57 8.44 13.67
C GLN A 170 51.43 7.85 12.55
N ARG A 171 50.84 7.48 11.40
CA ARG A 171 51.58 7.00 10.21
C ARG A 171 52.37 8.08 9.47
N ARG A 172 52.13 9.36 9.77
CA ARG A 172 52.85 10.51 9.19
C ARG A 172 54.04 10.99 10.03
N LYS A 173 54.30 10.37 11.18
CA LYS A 173 55.53 10.55 11.96
C LYS A 173 56.51 9.45 11.61
#